data_AF-A0A0C9R6V9-F1
#
_entry.id   AF-A0A0C9R6V9-F1
#
_cell.length_a   1.000
_cell.length_b   1.000
_cell.length_c   1.000
_cell.angle_alpha   90.00
_cell.angle_beta   90.00
_cell.angle_gamma   90.00
#
_symmetry.space_group_name_H-M   'P 1'
#
loop_
_entity.id
_entity.type
_entity.pdbx_description
1 polymer ?
#
loop_
_entity_poly.entity_id
_entity_poly.type
_entity_poly.pdbx_seq_one_letter_code
_entity_poly.pdbx_strand_id
1 'polypeptide(L)'
;MAGVLSNIVKLAVQVTKWKIKLETTVEGGVFKFEINLVKSSPQQLWQEITMPLCLSVGELKRQKEMLIKELKRKDEEIMEYKANGAELIRKHIQTLPFNEHALEGDLSGDSPQRCLDIFKEAVTSRPQRPAASAPHSSVPIISKSFV
;
A
#
# COMPACT_ATOMS: atom_id res chain seq x y z
N MET A 1 24.07 -10.05 -1.73
CA MET A 1 22.81 -10.80 -1.46
C MET A 1 21.56 -9.92 -1.34
N ALA A 2 21.65 -8.58 -1.44
CA ALA A 2 20.46 -7.72 -1.53
C ALA A 2 20.02 -7.61 -2.99
N GLY A 3 18.95 -8.31 -3.38
CA GLY A 3 18.42 -8.20 -4.74
C GLY A 3 17.46 -9.32 -5.15
N VAL A 4 17.62 -10.52 -4.61
CA VAL A 4 16.85 -11.71 -5.02
C VAL A 4 15.36 -11.59 -4.72
N LEU A 5 14.97 -10.84 -3.66
CA LEU A 5 13.57 -10.62 -3.28
C LEU A 5 13.06 -9.20 -3.59
N SER A 6 13.78 -8.43 -4.40
CA SER A 6 13.43 -7.04 -4.73
C SER A 6 12.08 -6.91 -5.45
N ASN A 7 11.55 -7.99 -6.02
CA ASN A 7 10.26 -7.99 -6.68
C ASN A 7 9.50 -9.30 -6.44
N ILE A 8 8.99 -9.47 -5.22
CA ILE A 8 8.24 -10.66 -4.77
C ILE A 8 7.07 -10.99 -5.72
N VAL A 9 6.41 -9.97 -6.29
CA VAL A 9 5.28 -10.16 -7.21
C VAL A 9 5.71 -10.90 -8.48
N LYS A 10 6.87 -10.54 -9.06
CA LYS A 10 7.40 -11.23 -10.25
C LYS A 10 7.85 -12.66 -9.99
N LEU A 11 8.16 -12.99 -8.74
CA LEU A 11 8.61 -14.33 -8.34
C LEU A 11 7.44 -15.22 -7.94
N ALA A 12 6.23 -14.68 -7.84
CA ALA A 12 5.07 -15.42 -7.37
C ALA A 12 4.53 -16.35 -8.45
N VAL A 13 4.70 -17.65 -8.23
CA VAL A 13 4.15 -18.71 -9.08
C VAL A 13 2.73 -19.05 -8.67
N GLN A 14 2.41 -18.93 -7.38
CA GLN A 14 1.07 -19.17 -6.86
C GLN A 14 0.78 -18.21 -5.71
N VAL A 15 -0.31 -17.44 -5.83
CA VAL A 15 -0.82 -16.59 -4.75
C VAL A 15 -2.23 -17.02 -4.41
N THR A 16 -2.45 -17.38 -3.14
CA THR A 16 -3.76 -17.70 -2.58
C THR A 16 -3.95 -16.92 -1.29
N LYS A 17 -5.18 -16.94 -0.75
CA LYS A 17 -5.51 -16.28 0.52
C LYS A 17 -4.59 -16.69 1.70
N TRP A 18 -4.09 -17.93 1.68
CA TRP A 18 -3.36 -18.52 2.80
C TRP A 18 -1.93 -18.92 2.47
N LYS A 19 -1.50 -18.74 1.23
CA LYS A 19 -0.20 -19.25 0.77
C LYS A 19 0.31 -18.45 -0.42
N ILE A 20 1.60 -18.12 -0.38
CA ILE A 20 2.35 -17.55 -1.49
C ILE A 20 3.50 -18.50 -1.79
N LYS A 21 3.58 -18.99 -3.03
CA LYS A 21 4.74 -19.73 -3.53
C LYS A 21 5.55 -18.85 -4.45
N LEU A 22 6.84 -18.80 -4.18
CA LEU A 22 7.82 -18.04 -4.95
C LEU A 22 8.82 -19.00 -5.58
N GLU A 23 9.19 -18.74 -6.81
CA GLU A 23 10.26 -19.47 -7.49
C GLU A 23 11.21 -18.46 -8.14
N THR A 24 12.51 -18.71 -8.00
CA THR A 24 13.55 -17.89 -8.62
C THR A 24 14.72 -18.77 -9.01
N THR A 25 15.44 -18.37 -10.06
CA THR A 25 16.68 -19.03 -10.46
C THR A 25 17.85 -18.13 -10.11
N VAL A 26 18.79 -18.64 -9.31
CA VAL A 26 20.01 -17.93 -8.93
C VAL A 26 21.19 -18.81 -9.31
N GLU A 27 22.08 -18.30 -10.18
CA GLU A 27 23.29 -19.01 -10.63
C GLU A 27 23.02 -20.42 -11.18
N GLY A 28 21.91 -20.58 -11.91
CA GLY A 28 21.49 -21.86 -12.50
C GLY A 28 20.79 -22.82 -11.53
N GLY A 29 20.74 -22.49 -10.23
CA GLY A 29 19.97 -23.23 -9.23
C GLY A 29 18.55 -22.67 -9.09
N VAL A 30 17.55 -23.56 -9.03
CA VAL A 30 16.14 -23.20 -8.80
C VAL A 30 15.84 -23.18 -7.31
N PHE A 31 15.44 -22.02 -6.80
CA PHE A 31 15.03 -21.82 -5.41
C PHE A 31 13.51 -21.69 -5.33
N LYS A 32 12.91 -22.46 -4.43
CA LYS A 32 11.45 -22.48 -4.20
C LYS A 32 11.18 -22.10 -2.75
N PHE A 33 10.36 -21.07 -2.55
CA PHE A 33 9.93 -20.62 -1.23
C PHE A 33 8.43 -20.74 -1.09
N GLU A 34 7.99 -21.17 0.09
CA GLU A 34 6.58 -21.21 0.45
C GLU A 34 6.35 -20.37 1.70
N ILE A 35 5.49 -19.36 1.58
CA ILE A 35 5.06 -18.50 2.67
C ILE A 35 3.63 -18.89 3.01
N ASN A 36 3.45 -19.48 4.19
CA ASN A 36 2.14 -19.83 4.72
C ASN A 36 1.60 -18.64 5.53
N LEU A 37 0.45 -18.11 5.11
CA LEU A 37 -0.17 -16.92 5.69
C LEU A 37 -1.18 -17.34 6.75
N VAL A 38 -1.13 -16.64 7.89
CA VAL A 38 -2.11 -16.78 8.98
C VAL A 38 -2.89 -15.48 9.10
N LYS A 39 -4.17 -15.57 9.46
CA LYS A 39 -4.97 -14.38 9.70
C LYS A 39 -4.38 -13.60 10.89
N SER A 40 -4.01 -12.35 10.66
CA SER A 40 -3.50 -11.43 11.68
C SER A 40 -4.56 -11.15 12.75
N SER A 41 -4.11 -10.84 13.98
CA SER A 41 -5.00 -10.29 15.00
C SER A 41 -5.45 -8.87 14.63
N PRO A 42 -6.62 -8.41 15.11
CA PRO A 42 -7.04 -7.02 14.95
C PRO A 42 -6.02 -6.02 15.53
N GLN A 43 -5.34 -6.39 16.62
CA GLN A 43 -4.33 -5.55 17.27
C GLN A 43 -3.11 -5.35 16.35
N GLN A 44 -2.63 -6.42 15.73
CA GLN A 44 -1.54 -6.35 14.76
C GLN A 44 -1.94 -5.55 13.52
N LEU A 45 -3.17 -5.74 13.00
CA LEU A 45 -3.67 -4.93 11.88
C LEU A 45 -3.69 -3.44 12.22
N TRP A 46 -4.15 -3.10 13.42
CA TRP A 46 -4.17 -1.72 13.91
C TRP A 46 -2.77 -1.13 14.04
N GLN A 47 -1.84 -1.87 14.66
CA GLN A 47 -0.49 -1.39 14.94
C GLN A 47 0.37 -1.27 13.68
N GLU A 48 0.31 -2.25 12.79
CA GLU A 48 1.22 -2.34 11.64
C GLU A 48 0.70 -1.60 10.40
N ILE A 49 -0.62 -1.41 10.27
CA ILE A 49 -1.23 -0.84 9.07
C ILE A 49 -2.03 0.43 9.41
N THR A 50 -3.08 0.30 10.22
CA THR A 50 -4.04 1.39 10.38
C THR A 50 -3.44 2.63 11.04
N MET A 51 -2.72 2.46 12.15
CA MET A 51 -2.13 3.59 12.88
C MET A 51 -1.05 4.33 12.05
N PRO A 52 -0.07 3.65 11.41
CA PRO A 52 0.88 4.31 10.51
C PRO A 52 0.22 5.08 9.36
N LEU A 53 -0.83 4.54 8.75
CA LEU A 53 -1.57 5.22 7.69
C LEU A 53 -2.28 6.48 8.21
N CYS A 54 -2.96 6.40 9.35
CA CYS A 54 -3.61 7.55 9.97
C CYS A 54 -2.61 8.67 10.30
N LEU A 55 -1.45 8.31 10.87
CA LEU A 55 -0.37 9.26 11.16
C LEU A 55 0.16 9.90 9.88
N SER A 56 0.35 9.10 8.82
CA SER A 56 0.82 9.58 7.52
C SER A 56 -0.16 10.58 6.89
N VAL A 57 -1.46 10.31 6.98
CA VAL A 57 -2.50 11.26 6.50
C VAL A 57 -2.44 12.57 7.29
N GLY A 58 -2.26 12.50 8.60
CA GLY A 58 -2.08 13.69 9.44
C GLY A 58 -0.88 14.53 9.03
N GLU A 59 0.27 13.88 8.80
CA GLU A 59 1.48 14.56 8.34
C GLU A 59 1.33 15.15 6.93
N LEU A 60 0.70 14.45 6.01
CA LEU A 60 0.42 14.96 4.66
C LEU A 60 -0.46 16.20 4.71
N LYS A 61 -1.49 16.20 5.56
CA LYS A 61 -2.34 17.37 5.76
C LYS A 61 -1.54 18.55 6.31
N ARG A 62 -0.72 18.32 7.34
CA ARG A 62 0.15 19.35 7.93
C ARG A 62 1.13 19.93 6.90
N GLN A 63 1.75 19.07 6.09
CA GLN A 63 2.65 19.48 5.02
C GLN A 63 1.94 20.32 3.95
N LYS A 64 0.72 19.92 3.55
CA LYS A 64 -0.12 20.69 2.63
C LYS A 64 -0.37 22.10 3.16
N GLU A 65 -0.79 22.22 4.42
CA GLU A 65 -1.07 23.52 5.06
C GLU A 65 0.19 24.40 5.12
N MET A 66 1.35 23.83 5.46
CA MET A 66 2.62 24.56 5.44
C MET A 66 2.99 25.06 4.04
N LEU A 67 2.83 24.22 3.02
CA LEU A 67 3.15 24.59 1.65
C LEU A 67 2.23 25.71 1.14
N ILE A 68 0.93 25.64 1.47
CA ILE A 68 -0.04 26.70 1.15
C ILE A 68 0.39 28.03 1.78
N LYS A 69 0.80 28.02 3.04
CA LYS A 69 1.30 29.22 3.72
C LYS A 69 2.54 29.79 3.02
N GLU A 70 3.51 28.95 2.66
CA GLU A 70 4.72 29.38 1.96
C GLU A 70 4.43 29.93 0.57
N LEU A 71 3.50 29.35 -0.18
CA LEU A 71 3.08 29.86 -1.48
C LEU A 71 2.46 31.25 -1.37
N LYS A 72 1.53 31.45 -0.41
CA LYS A 72 0.93 32.77 -0.14
C LYS A 72 1.99 33.81 0.23
N ARG A 73 2.95 33.44 1.08
CA ARG A 73 4.06 34.31 1.48
C ARG A 73 4.93 34.71 0.28
N LYS A 74 5.20 33.78 -0.63
CA LYS A 74 5.99 34.06 -1.84
C LYS A 74 5.24 34.95 -2.83
N ASP A 75 3.93 34.78 -2.96
CA ASP A 75 3.12 35.68 -3.79
C ASP A 75 3.12 37.11 -3.23
N GLU A 76 3.06 37.28 -1.91
CA GLU A 76 3.21 38.59 -1.25
C GLU A 76 4.57 39.22 -1.54
N GLU A 77 5.66 38.46 -1.41
CA GLU A 77 7.02 38.88 -1.76
C GLU A 77 7.12 39.32 -3.24
N ILE A 78 6.52 38.57 -4.16
CA ILE A 78 6.47 38.92 -5.60
C ILE A 78 5.68 40.22 -5.82
N MET A 79 4.57 40.43 -5.09
CA MET A 79 3.80 41.67 -5.17
C MET A 79 4.62 42.86 -4.68
N GLU A 80 5.38 42.71 -3.60
CA GLU A 80 6.27 43.75 -3.08
C GLU A 80 7.35 44.14 -4.10
N TYR A 81 8.03 43.17 -4.72
CA TYR A 81 9.01 43.46 -5.76
C TYR A 81 8.40 44.27 -6.92
N LYS A 82 7.18 43.91 -7.37
CA LYS A 82 6.46 44.65 -8.41
C LYS A 82 6.11 46.07 -7.98
N ALA A 83 5.65 46.26 -6.73
CA ALA A 83 5.32 47.57 -6.18
C ALA A 83 6.55 48.49 -6.09
N ASN A 84 7.72 47.92 -5.81
CA ASN A 84 9.00 48.62 -5.76
C ASN A 84 9.62 48.87 -7.16
N GLY A 85 8.90 48.55 -8.25
CA GLY A 85 9.34 48.81 -9.62
C GLY A 85 10.30 47.77 -10.20
N ALA A 86 10.44 46.59 -9.58
CA ALA A 86 11.26 45.53 -10.14
C ALA A 86 10.61 44.93 -11.40
N GLU A 87 11.39 44.78 -12.47
CA GLU A 87 10.95 44.16 -13.72
C GLU A 87 11.59 42.78 -13.93
N LEU A 88 10.78 41.84 -14.45
CA LEU A 88 11.25 40.51 -14.80
C LEU A 88 12.02 40.53 -16.13
N ILE A 89 13.29 40.13 -16.10
CA ILE A 89 14.11 39.95 -17.31
C ILE A 89 13.61 38.77 -18.16
N ARG A 90 13.17 37.67 -17.51
CA ARG A 90 12.68 36.46 -18.18
C ARG A 90 11.17 36.32 -17.98
N LYS A 91 10.35 36.77 -18.93
CA LYS A 91 8.88 36.74 -18.78
C LYS A 91 8.28 35.34 -18.55
N HIS A 92 8.92 34.27 -19.02
CA HIS A 92 8.42 32.90 -18.90
C HIS A 92 8.51 32.31 -17.48
N ILE A 93 9.22 32.94 -16.55
CA ILE A 93 9.27 32.47 -15.14
C ILE A 93 8.16 33.07 -14.28
N GLN A 94 7.35 33.97 -14.85
CA GLN A 94 6.24 34.57 -14.13
C GLN A 94 5.18 33.52 -13.83
N THR A 95 4.87 33.35 -12.54
CA THR A 95 3.79 32.49 -12.08
C THR A 95 2.48 33.26 -11.98
N LEU A 96 1.37 32.53 -12.09
CA LEU A 96 0.06 33.04 -11.67
C LEU A 96 -0.01 33.05 -10.13
N PRO A 97 -0.79 33.97 -9.53
CA PRO A 97 -1.06 33.93 -8.09
C PRO A 97 -1.64 32.59 -7.69
N PHE A 98 -1.18 32.06 -6.56
CA PHE A 98 -1.63 30.79 -6.04
C PHE A 98 -3.13 30.83 -5.70
N ASN A 99 -3.87 29.83 -6.20
CA ASN A 99 -5.28 29.62 -5.90
C ASN A 99 -5.46 28.29 -5.15
N GLU A 100 -5.85 28.38 -3.87
CA GLU A 100 -6.02 27.21 -3.01
C GLU A 100 -7.18 26.30 -3.46
N HIS A 101 -8.26 26.86 -4.01
CA HIS A 101 -9.41 26.09 -4.49
C HIS A 101 -9.07 25.20 -5.69
N ALA A 102 -8.01 25.53 -6.44
CA ALA A 102 -7.55 24.67 -7.53
C ALA A 102 -6.97 23.33 -7.02
N LEU A 103 -6.56 23.25 -5.76
CA LEU A 103 -6.08 22.01 -5.13
C LEU A 103 -7.22 21.09 -4.65
N GLU A 104 -8.45 21.59 -4.65
CA GLU A 104 -9.64 20.84 -4.23
C GLU A 104 -10.26 20.06 -5.40
N GLY A 105 -9.76 20.29 -6.62
CA GLY A 105 -10.26 19.69 -7.86
C GLY A 105 -9.89 18.21 -8.06
N ASP A 106 -10.91 17.43 -8.40
CA ASP A 106 -10.90 16.06 -8.92
C ASP A 106 -10.29 14.94 -8.06
N LEU A 107 -10.80 14.78 -6.84
CA LEU A 107 -10.98 13.43 -6.29
C LEU A 107 -12.26 12.79 -6.87
N SER A 108 -12.37 12.74 -8.19
CA SER A 108 -13.56 12.31 -8.94
C SER A 108 -13.62 10.79 -9.19
N GLY A 109 -12.95 9.98 -8.36
CA GLY A 109 -12.87 8.53 -8.53
C GLY A 109 -13.66 7.71 -7.50
N ASP A 110 -13.41 7.94 -6.22
CA ASP A 110 -13.99 7.13 -5.15
C ASP A 110 -14.48 8.01 -4.01
N SER A 111 -15.80 7.93 -3.75
CA SER A 111 -16.39 8.54 -2.57
C SER A 111 -15.69 8.01 -1.31
N PRO A 112 -15.38 8.85 -0.31
CA PRO A 112 -14.91 8.39 1.00
C PRO A 112 -15.80 7.28 1.58
N GLN A 113 -17.10 7.30 1.24
CA GLN A 113 -18.05 6.28 1.62
C GLN A 113 -17.72 4.91 0.98
N ARG A 114 -17.37 4.88 -0.30
CA ARG A 114 -17.00 3.65 -1.01
C ARG A 114 -15.74 3.02 -0.42
N CYS A 115 -14.74 3.82 -0.05
CA CYS A 115 -13.55 3.34 0.65
C CYS A 115 -13.87 2.75 2.03
N LEU A 116 -14.76 3.41 2.78
CA LEU A 116 -15.24 2.92 4.08
C LEU A 116 -16.03 1.61 3.94
N ASP A 117 -16.85 1.49 2.90
CA ASP A 117 -17.65 0.30 2.65
C ASP A 117 -16.75 -0.90 2.28
N ILE A 118 -15.75 -0.70 1.41
CA ILE A 118 -14.73 -1.72 1.08
C ILE A 118 -13.97 -2.15 2.34
N PHE A 119 -13.55 -1.20 3.17
CA PHE A 119 -12.83 -1.51 4.40
C PHE A 119 -13.70 -2.30 5.39
N LYS A 120 -14.96 -1.90 5.57
CA LYS A 120 -15.92 -2.62 6.43
C LYS A 120 -16.16 -4.03 5.94
N GLU A 121 -16.30 -4.23 4.64
CA GLU A 121 -16.44 -5.58 4.05
C GLU A 121 -15.20 -6.44 4.34
N ALA A 122 -14.00 -5.88 4.10
CA ALA A 122 -12.74 -6.57 4.36
C ALA A 122 -12.59 -6.99 5.83
N VAL A 123 -12.99 -6.13 6.77
CA VAL A 123 -12.89 -6.39 8.22
C VAL A 123 -13.96 -7.36 8.73
N THR A 124 -15.18 -7.30 8.18
CA THR A 124 -16.33 -8.10 8.66
C THR A 124 -16.41 -9.49 8.02
N SER A 125 -15.73 -9.73 6.89
CA SER A 125 -15.71 -11.05 6.24
C SER A 125 -15.14 -12.15 7.17
N ARG A 126 -15.98 -13.12 7.54
CA ARG A 126 -15.56 -14.32 8.30
C ARG A 126 -14.71 -15.22 7.41
N PRO A 127 -13.61 -15.81 7.92
CA PRO A 127 -12.93 -16.88 7.20
C PRO A 127 -13.81 -18.14 7.24
N GLN A 128 -14.27 -18.60 6.07
CA GLN A 128 -14.63 -20.01 5.91
C GLN A 128 -13.35 -20.82 6.09
N ARG A 129 -13.28 -21.53 7.21
CA ARG A 129 -12.27 -22.57 7.42
C ARG A 129 -12.52 -23.64 6.35
N PRO A 130 -11.52 -24.06 5.56
CA PRO A 130 -11.70 -25.29 4.79
C PRO A 130 -12.02 -26.41 5.78
N ALA A 131 -13.07 -27.17 5.49
CA ALA A 131 -13.47 -28.32 6.29
C ALA A 131 -12.24 -29.20 6.50
N ALA A 132 -12.01 -29.62 7.75
CA ALA A 132 -11.05 -30.67 8.03
C ALA A 132 -11.41 -31.85 7.12
N SER A 133 -10.51 -32.19 6.19
CA SER A 133 -10.58 -33.47 5.51
C SER A 133 -10.67 -34.54 6.59
N ALA A 134 -11.72 -35.36 6.50
CA ALA A 134 -12.04 -36.45 7.39
C ALA A 134 -10.81 -37.32 7.72
N PRO A 135 -10.77 -37.95 8.90
CA PRO A 135 -9.64 -38.78 9.32
C PRO A 135 -9.34 -39.84 8.27
N HIS A 136 -8.06 -39.96 7.95
CA HIS A 136 -7.51 -41.03 7.12
C HIS A 136 -8.16 -42.37 7.49
N SER A 137 -8.90 -42.92 6.53
CA SER A 137 -9.31 -44.31 6.52
C SER A 137 -8.05 -45.16 6.77
N SER A 138 -8.12 -45.93 7.85
CA SER A 138 -7.13 -46.92 8.24
C SER A 138 -6.77 -47.80 7.05
N VAL A 139 -5.54 -47.67 6.57
CA VAL A 139 -4.96 -48.62 5.63
C VAL A 139 -4.79 -49.95 6.38
N PRO A 140 -5.37 -51.07 5.93
CA PRO A 140 -5.14 -52.35 6.57
C PRO A 140 -3.70 -52.79 6.32
N ILE A 141 -2.97 -53.05 7.40
CA ILE A 141 -1.67 -53.74 7.38
C ILE A 141 -1.93 -55.17 6.91
N ILE A 142 -1.66 -55.45 5.64
CA ILE A 142 -1.54 -56.82 5.15
C ILE A 142 -0.11 -57.27 5.48
N SER A 143 0.03 -57.97 6.59
CA SER A 143 1.14 -58.89 6.82
C SER A 143 0.97 -60.07 5.88
N LYS A 144 1.82 -60.15 4.85
CA LYS A 144 2.10 -61.38 4.10
C LYS A 144 3.60 -61.47 3.89
N SER A 145 4.27 -62.19 4.80
CA SER A 145 5.50 -62.90 4.48
C SER A 145 5.15 -64.37 4.40
N PHE A 146 5.26 -64.91 3.19
CA PHE A 146 5.04 -66.30 2.83
C PHE A 146 6.35 -67.06 3.05
N VAL A 147 6.24 -68.24 3.68
CA VAL A 147 7.17 -69.39 3.80
C VAL A 147 8.66 -69.11 3.69
#